data_AF-A0A3B9HQF8-F1
#
_entry.id   AF-A0A3B9HQF8-F1
#
_cell.length_a   1.000
_cell.length_b   1.000
_cell.length_c   1.000
_cell.angle_alpha   90.00
_cell.angle_beta   90.00
_cell.angle_gamma   90.00
#
_symmetry.space_group_name_H-M   'P 1'
#
loop_
_entity.id
_entity.type
_entity.pdbx_description
1 polymer ?
#
loop_
_entity_poly.entity_id
_entity_poly.type
_entity_poly.pdbx_seq_one_letter_code
_entity_poly.pdbx_strand_id
1 'polypeptide(L)'
;MLGRQTLNSTKLKEQIESKLKEYIKRFIRYSTFSHLTAERKEILAGTFVYLKDDRDMIPDDVPNIGYLDDLMVFVEAAKHFIATGAPISGVCNAEEVLEDLQFVQKNIGLMFGDLHFSINTIKKLGQKHTEELATLAQEIKAKYADLGDLDNE
;
A
#
# COMPACT_ATOMS: atom_id res chain seq x y z
N MET A 1 4.83 34.32 -8.84
CA MET A 1 3.87 33.46 -8.09
C MET A 1 4.30 31.99 -8.11
N LEU A 2 5.59 31.68 -7.91
CA LEU A 2 6.12 30.30 -8.03
C LEU A 2 6.27 29.57 -6.67
N GLY A 3 6.12 30.25 -5.53
CA GLY A 3 6.36 29.63 -4.22
C GLY A 3 5.22 28.76 -3.68
N ARG A 4 3.95 29.05 -4.01
CA ARG A 4 2.80 28.40 -3.35
C ARG A 4 2.49 26.99 -3.89
N GLN A 5 2.76 26.75 -5.18
CA GLN A 5 2.50 25.45 -5.80
C GLN A 5 3.55 24.40 -5.39
N THR A 6 4.84 24.77 -5.34
CA THR A 6 5.93 23.88 -4.93
C THR A 6 5.82 23.47 -3.45
N LEU A 7 5.43 24.41 -2.56
CA LEU A 7 5.21 24.12 -1.14
C LEU A 7 4.07 23.11 -0.90
N ASN A 8 2.98 23.20 -1.66
CA ASN A 8 1.86 22.25 -1.56
C ASN A 8 2.21 20.87 -2.11
N SER A 9 3.11 20.80 -3.08
CA SER A 9 3.45 19.58 -3.79
C SER A 9 4.47 18.73 -3.03
N THR A 10 5.45 19.36 -2.36
CA THR A 10 6.33 18.70 -1.37
C THR A 10 5.51 18.12 -0.22
N LYS A 11 4.55 18.89 0.30
CA LYS A 11 3.68 18.46 1.40
C LYS A 11 2.79 17.25 1.02
N LEU A 12 2.42 17.12 -0.26
CA LEU A 12 1.64 15.98 -0.73
C LEU A 12 2.50 14.71 -0.78
N LYS A 13 3.71 14.80 -1.34
CA LYS A 13 4.66 13.68 -1.39
C LYS A 13 4.98 13.15 0.00
N GLU A 14 5.32 14.04 0.94
CA GLU A 14 5.59 13.66 2.34
C GLU A 14 4.40 12.93 3.00
N GLN A 15 3.16 13.33 2.69
CA GLN A 15 1.97 12.66 3.19
C GLN A 15 1.79 11.27 2.58
N ILE A 16 2.06 11.10 1.29
CA ILE A 16 1.99 9.80 0.61
C ILE A 16 3.04 8.86 1.20
N GLU A 17 4.30 9.29 1.27
CA GLU A 17 5.41 8.50 1.81
C GLU A 17 5.16 8.09 3.27
N SER A 18 4.69 9.02 4.10
CA SER A 18 4.36 8.75 5.51
C SER A 18 3.25 7.69 5.65
N LYS A 19 2.17 7.80 4.88
CA LYS A 19 1.07 6.82 4.89
C LYS A 19 1.53 5.47 4.34
N LEU A 20 2.25 5.47 3.22
CA LEU A 20 2.76 4.24 2.61
C LEU A 20 3.66 3.48 3.58
N LYS A 21 4.59 4.19 4.23
CA LYS A 21 5.47 3.61 5.26
C LYS A 21 4.68 2.89 6.34
N GLU A 22 3.64 3.53 6.87
CA GLU A 22 2.77 2.93 7.89
C GLU A 22 2.08 1.66 7.39
N TYR A 23 1.54 1.68 6.17
CA TYR A 23 0.93 0.48 5.57
C TYR A 23 1.93 -0.65 5.35
N ILE A 24 3.13 -0.35 4.86
CA ILE A 24 4.20 -1.34 4.66
C ILE A 24 4.52 -2.04 5.98
N LYS A 25 4.77 -1.27 7.05
CA LYS A 25 5.04 -1.82 8.40
C LYS A 25 3.92 -2.74 8.86
N ARG A 26 2.68 -2.27 8.76
CA ARG A 26 1.49 -3.00 9.21
C ARG A 26 1.25 -4.28 8.42
N PHE A 27 1.42 -4.26 7.10
CA PHE A 27 1.23 -5.43 6.25
C PHE A 27 2.36 -6.46 6.42
N ILE A 28 3.60 -6.00 6.57
CA ILE A 28 4.73 -6.87 6.94
C ILE A 28 4.44 -7.54 8.27
N ARG A 29 4.06 -6.78 9.30
CA ARG A 29 3.67 -7.34 10.61
C ARG A 29 2.58 -8.38 10.44
N TYR A 30 1.55 -8.06 9.67
CA TYR A 30 0.41 -8.92 9.49
C TYR A 30 0.75 -10.21 8.75
N SER A 31 1.69 -10.17 7.80
CA SER A 31 2.18 -11.35 7.08
C SER A 31 2.83 -12.40 7.99
N THR A 32 3.26 -12.02 9.20
CA THR A 32 3.85 -12.94 10.18
C THR A 32 2.81 -13.68 11.04
N PHE A 33 1.53 -13.35 10.93
CA PHE A 33 0.50 -13.94 11.78
C PHE A 33 0.27 -15.40 11.41
N SER A 34 0.27 -16.30 12.41
CA SER A 34 0.14 -17.74 12.19
C SER A 34 -1.24 -18.19 11.69
N HIS A 35 -2.29 -17.40 11.95
CA HIS A 35 -3.69 -17.76 11.71
C HIS A 35 -4.36 -16.95 10.59
N LEU A 36 -3.60 -16.56 9.56
CA LEU A 36 -4.15 -15.94 8.36
C LEU A 36 -5.05 -16.93 7.60
N THR A 37 -6.26 -16.48 7.23
CA THR A 37 -7.10 -17.23 6.29
C THR A 37 -6.42 -17.30 4.92
N ALA A 38 -6.79 -18.29 4.09
CA ALA A 38 -6.26 -18.43 2.74
C ALA A 38 -6.42 -17.13 1.93
N GLU A 39 -7.61 -16.53 1.95
CA GLU A 39 -7.86 -15.26 1.27
C GLU A 39 -6.99 -14.11 1.77
N ARG A 40 -6.73 -14.03 3.08
CA ARG A 40 -5.86 -12.99 3.65
C ARG A 40 -4.41 -13.18 3.20
N LYS A 41 -3.93 -14.42 3.11
CA LYS A 41 -2.60 -14.73 2.54
C LYS A 41 -2.52 -14.35 1.07
N GLU A 42 -3.55 -14.66 0.27
CA GLU A 42 -3.61 -14.31 -1.15
C GLU A 42 -3.58 -12.79 -1.36
N ILE A 43 -4.33 -12.03 -0.56
CA ILE A 43 -4.33 -10.57 -0.67
C ILE A 43 -2.98 -9.99 -0.23
N LEU A 44 -2.41 -10.45 0.88
CA LEU A 44 -1.07 -10.01 1.33
C LEU A 44 0.01 -10.28 0.28
N ALA A 45 0.06 -11.51 -0.24
CA ALA A 45 1.01 -11.89 -1.26
C ALA A 45 0.79 -11.07 -2.54
N GLY A 46 -0.47 -10.85 -2.92
CA GLY A 46 -0.84 -10.06 -4.08
C GLY A 46 -0.43 -8.60 -3.96
N THR A 47 -0.60 -8.00 -2.78
CA THR A 47 -0.15 -6.64 -2.48
C THR A 47 1.37 -6.56 -2.61
N PHE A 48 2.13 -7.47 -2.01
CA PHE A 48 3.60 -7.45 -2.13
C PHE A 48 4.09 -7.74 -3.55
N VAL A 49 3.48 -8.68 -4.27
CA VAL A 49 3.83 -8.97 -5.67
C VAL A 49 3.58 -7.75 -6.56
N TYR A 50 2.47 -7.04 -6.33
CA TYR A 50 2.18 -5.81 -7.06
C TYR A 50 3.28 -4.77 -6.86
N LEU A 51 3.59 -4.46 -5.61
CA LEU A 51 4.60 -3.46 -5.23
C LEU A 51 6.01 -3.84 -5.67
N LYS A 52 6.27 -5.12 -5.92
CA LYS A 52 7.56 -5.61 -6.43
C LYS A 52 7.69 -5.45 -7.95
N ASP A 53 6.61 -5.50 -8.71
CA ASP A 53 6.67 -5.38 -10.17
C ASP A 53 7.02 -3.93 -10.52
N ASP A 54 8.12 -3.69 -11.24
CA ASP A 54 8.57 -2.34 -11.68
C ASP A 54 7.62 -1.70 -12.73
N ARG A 55 6.40 -2.24 -12.85
CA ARG A 55 5.32 -1.70 -13.67
C ARG A 55 4.45 -0.77 -12.84
N ASP A 56 5.11 0.17 -12.16
CA ASP A 56 4.45 1.21 -11.42
C ASP A 56 3.61 2.06 -12.39
N MET A 57 2.36 2.33 -12.02
CA MET A 57 1.47 3.19 -12.80
C MET A 57 1.90 4.65 -12.67
N ILE A 58 2.55 4.97 -11.56
CA ILE A 58 3.27 6.23 -11.34
C ILE A 58 4.72 5.86 -11.02
N PRO A 59 5.68 6.21 -11.89
CA PRO A 59 7.09 6.04 -11.54
C PRO A 59 7.42 6.74 -10.21
N ASP A 60 8.15 6.05 -9.33
CA ASP A 60 8.51 6.53 -7.99
C ASP A 60 9.25 7.89 -8.00
N ASP A 61 9.93 8.19 -9.10
CA ASP A 61 10.66 9.42 -9.34
C ASP A 61 9.77 10.59 -9.81
N VAL A 62 8.47 10.37 -10.04
CA VAL A 62 7.54 11.42 -10.42
C VAL A 62 7.43 12.45 -9.29
N PRO A 63 7.75 13.73 -9.58
CA PRO A 63 7.61 14.78 -8.59
C PRO A 63 6.17 14.85 -8.06
N ASN A 64 6.04 14.88 -6.73
CA ASN A 64 4.82 15.18 -5.97
C ASN A 64 3.80 14.05 -5.77
N ILE A 65 3.84 12.97 -6.58
CA ILE A 65 2.82 11.90 -6.54
C ILE A 65 3.40 10.48 -6.60
N GLY A 66 4.74 10.32 -6.68
CA GLY A 66 5.36 9.00 -6.57
C GLY A 66 4.79 8.21 -5.40
N TYR A 67 4.62 6.91 -5.59
CA TYR A 67 4.03 5.97 -4.62
C TYR A 67 2.52 6.10 -4.34
N LEU A 68 1.79 6.97 -5.03
CA LEU A 68 0.34 7.13 -4.79
C LEU A 68 -0.47 5.88 -5.19
N ASP A 69 -0.04 5.20 -6.25
CA ASP A 69 -0.61 3.93 -6.71
C ASP A 69 -0.28 2.79 -5.73
N ASP A 70 0.96 2.73 -5.23
CA ASP A 70 1.37 1.80 -4.16
C ASP A 70 0.50 1.97 -2.90
N LEU A 71 0.30 3.21 -2.47
CA LEU A 71 -0.57 3.53 -1.34
C LEU A 71 -2.01 3.07 -1.61
N MET A 72 -2.53 3.29 -2.82
CA MET A 72 -3.87 2.84 -3.19
C MET A 72 -4.03 1.32 -3.06
N VAL A 73 -3.03 0.54 -3.46
CA VAL A 73 -3.09 -0.94 -3.34
C VAL A 73 -3.19 -1.38 -1.88
N PHE A 74 -2.42 -0.76 -0.98
CA PHE A 74 -2.53 -1.04 0.45
C PHE A 74 -3.89 -0.65 1.04
N VAL A 75 -4.39 0.55 0.70
CA VAL A 75 -5.66 1.07 1.21
C VAL A 75 -6.83 0.19 0.75
N GLU A 76 -6.87 -0.24 -0.51
CA GLU A 76 -7.93 -1.14 -1.00
C GLU A 76 -7.86 -2.53 -0.35
N ALA A 77 -6.66 -3.07 -0.11
CA ALA A 77 -6.50 -4.32 0.64
C ALA A 77 -6.97 -4.19 2.10
N ALA A 78 -6.59 -3.09 2.78
CA ALA A 78 -6.99 -2.82 4.16
C ALA A 78 -8.51 -2.65 4.31
N LYS A 79 -9.12 -1.89 3.40
CA LYS A 79 -10.58 -1.75 3.30
C LYS A 79 -11.28 -3.09 3.14
N HIS A 80 -10.73 -4.00 2.31
CA HIS A 80 -11.29 -5.34 2.19
C HIS A 80 -11.17 -6.15 3.48
N PHE A 81 -10.04 -6.08 4.19
CA PHE A 81 -9.86 -6.76 5.47
C PHE A 81 -10.85 -6.31 6.54
N ILE A 82 -11.17 -5.01 6.57
CA ILE A 82 -12.20 -4.44 7.46
C ILE A 82 -13.60 -4.91 7.04
N ALA A 83 -13.90 -4.92 5.75
CA ALA A 83 -15.23 -5.30 5.25
C ALA A 83 -15.56 -6.79 5.45
N THR A 84 -14.54 -7.66 5.42
CA THR A 84 -14.73 -9.13 5.41
C THR A 84 -14.43 -9.82 6.74
N GLY A 85 -14.07 -9.08 7.79
CA GLY A 85 -13.80 -9.69 9.08
C GLY A 85 -13.59 -8.69 10.21
N ALA A 86 -13.23 -9.22 11.38
CA ALA A 86 -12.92 -8.39 12.53
C ALA A 86 -11.68 -7.51 12.25
N PRO A 87 -11.68 -6.25 12.74
CA PRO A 87 -10.52 -5.37 12.69
C PRO A 87 -9.29 -6.06 13.25
N ILE A 88 -8.16 -5.85 12.61
CA ILE A 88 -6.90 -6.47 13.01
C ILE A 88 -6.14 -5.43 13.80
N SER A 89 -6.15 -5.57 15.12
CA SER A 89 -5.49 -4.64 16.04
C SER A 89 -4.02 -4.46 15.64
N GLY A 90 -3.62 -3.21 15.44
CA GLY A 90 -2.26 -2.85 15.02
C GLY A 90 -1.94 -3.05 13.53
N VAL A 91 -2.93 -3.37 12.69
CA VAL A 91 -2.75 -3.54 11.23
C VAL A 91 -3.69 -2.63 10.44
N CYS A 92 -4.98 -2.56 10.79
CA CYS A 92 -5.95 -1.68 10.11
C CYS A 92 -6.98 -1.12 11.11
N ASN A 93 -7.16 0.20 11.12
CA ASN A 93 -8.25 0.91 11.81
C ASN A 93 -9.27 1.40 10.76
N ALA A 94 -10.56 1.19 10.99
CA ALA A 94 -11.62 1.57 10.05
C ALA A 94 -11.70 3.07 9.78
N GLU A 95 -11.49 3.91 10.81
CA GLU A 95 -11.50 5.37 10.67
C GLU A 95 -10.32 5.84 9.81
N GLU A 96 -9.12 5.39 10.14
CA GLU A 96 -7.89 5.73 9.41
C GLU A 96 -7.93 5.25 7.95
N VAL A 97 -8.38 4.01 7.70
CA VAL A 97 -8.50 3.48 6.33
C VAL A 97 -9.53 4.26 5.52
N LEU A 98 -10.61 4.75 6.15
CA LEU A 98 -11.58 5.60 5.47
C LEU A 98 -10.98 6.98 5.11
N GLU A 99 -10.22 7.58 6.03
CA GLU A 99 -9.51 8.83 5.77
C GLU A 99 -8.49 8.68 4.65
N ASP A 100 -7.74 7.58 4.64
CA ASP A 100 -6.75 7.28 3.60
C ASP A 100 -7.41 7.00 2.26
N LEU A 101 -8.55 6.31 2.25
CA LEU A 101 -9.34 6.11 1.04
C LEU A 101 -9.83 7.45 0.46
N GLN A 102 -10.33 8.34 1.30
CA GLN A 102 -10.74 9.68 0.87
C GLN A 102 -9.54 10.50 0.37
N PHE A 103 -8.38 10.36 1.02
CA PHE A 103 -7.14 10.98 0.57
C PHE A 103 -6.73 10.49 -0.82
N VAL A 104 -6.71 9.18 -1.06
CA VAL A 104 -6.37 8.61 -2.36
C VAL A 104 -7.39 9.04 -3.41
N GLN A 105 -8.69 8.96 -3.13
CA GLN A 105 -9.77 9.36 -4.05
C GLN A 105 -9.69 10.84 -4.43
N LYS A 106 -9.35 11.73 -3.50
CA LYS A 106 -9.16 13.15 -3.77
C LYS A 106 -8.01 13.41 -4.75
N ASN A 107 -7.02 12.54 -4.78
CA ASN A 107 -5.81 12.67 -5.60
C ASN A 107 -5.80 11.72 -6.81
N ILE A 108 -6.85 10.92 -7.03
CA ILE A 108 -6.89 9.90 -8.09
C ILE A 108 -6.76 10.48 -9.50
N GLY A 109 -7.22 11.72 -9.71
CA GLY A 109 -7.09 12.42 -10.99
C GLY A 109 -5.64 12.79 -11.37
N LEU A 110 -4.67 12.52 -10.48
CA LEU A 110 -3.24 12.68 -10.74
C LEU A 110 -2.59 11.41 -11.31
N MET A 111 -3.27 10.27 -11.20
CA MET A 111 -2.81 9.01 -11.77
C MET A 111 -3.15 8.95 -13.27
N PHE A 112 -2.22 8.46 -14.09
CA PHE A 112 -2.44 8.31 -15.53
C PHE A 112 -2.96 6.89 -15.85
N GLY A 113 -4.05 6.78 -16.63
CA GLY A 113 -4.58 5.51 -17.13
C GLY A 113 -5.91 5.06 -16.50
N ASP A 114 -6.58 4.09 -17.13
CA ASP A 114 -7.79 3.45 -16.58
C ASP A 114 -7.41 2.57 -15.38
N LEU A 115 -7.53 3.13 -14.18
CA LEU A 115 -7.32 2.39 -12.94
C LEU A 115 -8.51 1.49 -12.68
N HIS A 116 -8.35 0.21 -12.99
CA HIS A 116 -9.19 -0.85 -12.42
C HIS A 116 -8.35 -1.73 -11.50
N PHE A 117 -7.92 -1.13 -10.37
CA PHE A 117 -7.46 -1.94 -9.24
C PHE A 117 -8.68 -2.50 -8.53
N SER A 118 -8.82 -3.82 -8.60
CA SER A 118 -9.83 -4.56 -7.86
C SER A 118 -9.16 -5.50 -6.88
N ILE A 119 -9.80 -5.74 -5.74
CA ILE A 119 -9.31 -6.74 -4.79
C ILE A 119 -9.18 -8.13 -5.43
N ASN A 120 -10.01 -8.44 -6.43
CA ASN A 120 -9.91 -9.68 -7.20
C ASN A 120 -8.60 -9.76 -8.00
N THR A 121 -8.14 -8.64 -8.54
CA THR A 121 -6.84 -8.54 -9.25
C THR A 121 -5.70 -8.83 -8.27
N ILE A 122 -5.69 -8.16 -7.11
CA ILE A 122 -4.68 -8.36 -6.06
C ILE A 122 -4.67 -9.82 -5.61
N LYS A 123 -5.83 -10.37 -5.25
CA LYS A 123 -5.98 -11.76 -4.82
C LYS A 123 -5.44 -12.74 -5.88
N LYS A 124 -5.77 -12.54 -7.15
CA LYS A 124 -5.30 -13.38 -8.26
C LYS A 124 -3.78 -13.32 -8.44
N LEU A 125 -3.16 -12.16 -8.24
CA LEU A 125 -1.70 -12.03 -8.25
C LEU A 125 -1.06 -12.86 -7.14
N GLY A 126 -1.61 -12.83 -5.93
CA GLY A 126 -1.02 -13.50 -4.77
C GLY A 126 -1.25 -15.00 -4.68
N GLN A 127 -2.20 -15.57 -5.42
CA GLN A 127 -2.56 -17.01 -5.35
C GLN A 127 -1.39 -17.97 -5.50
N LYS A 128 -0.35 -17.59 -6.26
CA LYS A 128 0.82 -18.44 -6.51
C LYS A 128 1.99 -18.17 -5.55
N HIS A 129 1.88 -17.16 -4.69
CA HIS A 129 2.97 -16.64 -3.87
C HIS A 129 2.66 -16.67 -2.37
N THR A 130 1.60 -17.36 -1.94
CA THR A 130 1.19 -17.41 -0.53
C THR A 130 2.22 -18.07 0.38
N GLU A 131 3.05 -18.96 -0.15
CA GLU A 131 4.15 -19.61 0.59
C GLU A 131 5.43 -18.73 0.62
N GLU A 132 5.46 -17.66 -0.15
CA GLU A 132 6.61 -16.75 -0.29
C GLU A 132 6.46 -15.48 0.55
N LEU A 133 5.42 -15.38 1.39
CA LEU A 133 5.10 -14.17 2.16
C LEU A 133 6.28 -13.61 2.95
N ALA A 134 7.09 -14.47 3.58
CA ALA A 134 8.26 -14.03 4.33
C ALA A 134 9.34 -13.42 3.41
N THR A 135 9.59 -14.04 2.26
CA THR A 135 10.54 -13.54 1.25
C THR A 135 10.05 -12.23 0.65
N LEU A 136 8.79 -12.18 0.23
CA LEU A 136 8.15 -10.97 -0.30
C LEU A 136 8.21 -9.81 0.70
N ALA A 137 7.94 -10.07 1.98
CA ALA A 137 8.05 -9.03 3.01
C ALA A 137 9.47 -8.46 3.11
N GLN A 138 10.52 -9.29 2.99
CA GLN A 138 11.91 -8.80 2.99
C GLN A 138 12.25 -8.01 1.73
N GLU A 139 11.75 -8.44 0.57
CA GLU A 139 11.94 -7.71 -0.69
C GLU A 139 11.26 -6.34 -0.66
N ILE A 140 10.05 -6.24 -0.10
CA ILE A 140 9.36 -4.96 0.10
C ILE A 140 10.11 -4.07 1.09
N LYS A 141 10.63 -4.62 2.21
CA LYS A 141 11.50 -3.84 3.11
C LYS A 141 12.71 -3.26 2.38
N ALA A 142 13.31 -4.04 1.49
CA ALA A 142 14.48 -3.60 0.73
C ALA A 142 14.12 -2.54 -0.32
N LYS A 143 13.00 -2.69 -1.05
CA LYS A 143 12.54 -1.72 -2.07
C LYS A 143 12.30 -0.34 -1.46
N TYR A 144 11.62 -0.28 -0.32
CA TYR A 144 11.18 0.97 0.32
C TYR A 144 12.07 1.43 1.49
N ALA A 145 13.32 0.95 1.56
CA ALA A 145 14.24 1.28 2.65
C ALA A 145 14.56 2.78 2.75
N ASP A 146 14.40 3.52 1.65
CA ASP A 146 14.56 4.97 1.56
C ASP A 146 13.47 5.76 2.30
N LEU A 147 12.29 5.16 2.53
CA LEU A 147 11.22 5.73 3.36
C LEU A 147 11.54 5.73 4.87
N GLY A 148 12.69 5.16 5.26
CA GLY A 148 13.20 5.10 6.62
C GLY A 148 12.87 3.77 7.33
N ASP A 149 12.79 3.79 8.65
CA ASP A 149 12.64 2.55 9.43
C ASP A 149 11.30 1.82 9.20
N LEU A 150 11.38 0.62 8.63
CA LEU A 150 10.27 -0.28 8.33
C LEU A 150 10.18 -1.49 9.29
N ASP A 151 10.97 -1.51 10.36
CA ASP A 151 10.88 -2.54 11.39
C ASP A 151 9.73 -2.27 12.37
N ASN A 152 9.22 -3.36 12.94
CA ASN A 152 8.19 -3.30 13.98
C ASN A 152 8.88 -3.02 15.31
N GLU A 153 8.60 -1.86 15.91
CA GLU A 153 8.87 -1.61 17.34
C GLU A 153 7.89 -2.42 18.22
#